data_AF-A0A1Y2R616-F1
#
_entry.id   AF-A0A1Y2R616-F1
#
_cell.length_a   1.000
_cell.length_b   1.000
_cell.length_c   1.000
_cell.angle_alpha   90.00
_cell.angle_beta   90.00
_cell.angle_gamma   90.00
#
_symmetry.space_group_name_H-M   'P 1'
#
loop_
_entity.id
_entity.type
_entity.pdbx_description
1 polymer ?
#
loop_
_entity_poly.entity_id
_entity_poly.type
_entity_poly.pdbx_seq_one_letter_code
_entity_poly.pdbx_strand_id
1 'polypeptide(L)'
;MSASASAVLKNPSTAWWRVPHMWLVVGGPLTVVVASLITAWIAVNYADPVLDKTEFARSRQAAMALQGQAREDALIKLQPAHQARNHAASPVVPQER
;
A
#
# COMPACT_ATOMS: atom_id res chain seq x y z
N MET A 1 -17.38 -76.55 -13.91
CA MET A 1 -16.68 -75.29 -14.20
C MET A 1 -17.44 -74.19 -13.45
N SER A 2 -17.00 -73.83 -12.23
CA SER A 2 -17.63 -72.72 -11.48
C SER A 2 -16.75 -71.49 -11.62
N ALA A 3 -17.30 -70.43 -12.22
CA ALA A 3 -16.65 -69.13 -12.29
C ALA A 3 -16.85 -68.40 -10.96
N SER A 4 -15.76 -68.10 -10.25
CA SER A 4 -15.79 -67.19 -9.10
C SER A 4 -15.90 -65.76 -9.61
N ALA A 5 -17.00 -65.07 -9.28
CA ALA A 5 -17.16 -63.65 -9.55
C ALA A 5 -16.31 -62.83 -8.57
N SER A 6 -15.34 -62.07 -9.07
CA SER A 6 -14.59 -61.09 -8.29
C SER A 6 -15.46 -59.87 -8.03
N ALA A 7 -15.80 -59.62 -6.76
CA ALA A 7 -16.48 -58.40 -6.35
C ALA A 7 -15.49 -57.22 -6.40
N VAL A 8 -15.79 -56.21 -7.21
CA VAL A 8 -15.05 -54.94 -7.24
C VAL A 8 -15.42 -54.14 -6.01
N LEU A 9 -14.49 -53.97 -5.08
CA LEU A 9 -14.67 -53.08 -3.93
C LEU A 9 -14.66 -51.62 -4.41
N LYS A 10 -15.77 -50.92 -4.23
CA LYS A 10 -15.88 -49.49 -4.46
C LYS A 10 -15.34 -48.76 -3.25
N ASN A 11 -14.07 -48.34 -3.29
CA ASN A 11 -13.54 -47.46 -2.25
C ASN A 11 -14.35 -46.15 -2.24
N PRO A 12 -14.92 -45.73 -1.11
CA PRO A 12 -15.59 -44.44 -1.03
C PRO A 12 -14.54 -43.34 -1.24
N SER A 13 -14.75 -42.49 -2.25
CA SER A 13 -13.91 -41.33 -2.48
C SER A 13 -14.05 -40.36 -1.30
N THR A 14 -12.95 -40.05 -0.62
CA THR A 14 -12.93 -39.02 0.42
C THR A 14 -13.35 -37.67 -0.16
N ALA A 15 -14.30 -37.00 0.48
CA ALA A 15 -14.71 -35.66 0.07
C ALA A 15 -13.51 -34.69 0.13
N TRP A 16 -13.31 -33.91 -0.93
CA TRP A 16 -12.10 -33.09 -1.14
C TRP A 16 -11.83 -32.08 -0.01
N TRP A 17 -12.89 -31.51 0.59
CA TRP A 17 -12.77 -30.56 1.70
C TRP A 17 -12.25 -31.17 3.00
N ARG A 18 -12.24 -32.51 3.12
CA ARG A 18 -11.70 -33.23 4.27
C ARG A 18 -10.18 -33.42 4.19
N VAL A 19 -9.56 -33.16 3.03
CA VAL A 19 -8.11 -33.30 2.84
C VAL A 19 -7.43 -32.01 3.31
N PRO A 20 -6.56 -32.04 4.34
CA PRO A 20 -5.95 -30.81 4.88
C PRO A 20 -5.15 -30.01 3.84
N HIS A 21 -4.46 -30.69 2.92
CA HIS A 21 -3.68 -30.06 1.86
C HIS A 21 -4.52 -29.19 0.91
N MET A 22 -5.81 -29.48 0.72
CA MET A 22 -6.70 -28.67 -0.12
C MET A 22 -6.85 -27.24 0.43
N TRP A 23 -6.82 -27.07 1.75
CA TRP A 23 -6.87 -25.76 2.39
C TRP A 23 -5.59 -24.95 2.21
N LEU A 24 -4.44 -25.58 1.96
CA LEU A 24 -3.23 -24.83 1.59
C LEU A 24 -3.38 -24.19 0.20
N VAL A 25 -4.03 -24.90 -0.72
CA VAL A 25 -4.26 -24.43 -2.10
C VAL A 25 -5.29 -23.30 -2.15
N VAL A 26 -6.38 -23.41 -1.39
CA VAL A 26 -7.45 -22.38 -1.39
C VAL A 26 -7.20 -21.28 -0.35
N GLY A 27 -6.60 -21.62 0.79
CA GLY A 27 -6.34 -20.70 1.89
C GLY A 27 -5.35 -19.60 1.52
N GLY A 28 -4.30 -19.90 0.75
CA GLY A 28 -3.35 -18.88 0.26
C GLY A 28 -4.05 -17.78 -0.56
N PRO A 29 -4.71 -18.13 -1.68
CA PRO A 29 -5.48 -17.17 -2.47
C PRO A 29 -6.56 -16.45 -1.67
N LEU A 30 -7.31 -17.16 -0.84
CA LEU A 30 -8.36 -16.56 0.00
C LEU A 30 -7.78 -15.51 0.96
N THR A 31 -6.62 -15.79 1.56
CA THR A 31 -5.92 -14.85 2.45
C THR A 31 -5.52 -13.58 1.71
N VAL A 32 -5.00 -13.70 0.48
CA VAL A 32 -4.64 -12.54 -0.34
C VAL A 32 -5.88 -11.72 -0.71
N VAL A 33 -6.99 -12.37 -1.08
CA VAL A 33 -8.25 -11.69 -1.35
C VAL A 33 -8.71 -10.89 -0.13
N VAL A 34 -8.74 -11.51 1.05
CA VAL A 34 -9.10 -10.83 2.31
C VAL A 34 -8.15 -9.67 2.59
N ALA A 35 -6.84 -9.87 2.47
CA ALA A 35 -5.86 -8.80 2.67
C ALA A 35 -6.08 -7.62 1.71
N SER A 36 -6.36 -7.89 0.43
CA SER A 36 -6.63 -6.85 -0.56
C SER A 36 -7.88 -6.02 -0.23
N LEU A 37 -8.93 -6.66 0.29
CA LEU A 37 -10.15 -5.98 0.72
C LEU A 37 -9.88 -5.10 1.95
N ILE A 38 -9.09 -5.59 2.91
CA ILE A 38 -8.66 -4.81 4.07
C ILE A 38 -7.86 -3.59 3.62
N THR A 39 -6.89 -3.77 2.73
CA THR A 39 -6.10 -2.66 2.19
C THR A 39 -6.98 -1.64 1.46
N ALA A 40 -7.91 -2.09 0.63
CA ALA A 40 -8.85 -1.21 -0.05
C ALA A 40 -9.74 -0.44 0.94
N TRP A 41 -10.22 -1.11 1.99
CA TRP A 41 -11.00 -0.47 3.05
C TRP A 41 -10.19 0.62 3.76
N ILE A 42 -8.92 0.35 4.11
CA ILE A 42 -8.04 1.36 4.71
C ILE A 42 -7.86 2.55 3.77
N ALA A 43 -7.61 2.29 2.48
CA ALA A 43 -7.37 3.34 1.49
C ALA A 43 -8.58 4.27 1.29
N VAL A 44 -9.81 3.75 1.39
CA VAL A 44 -11.03 4.56 1.24
C VAL A 44 -11.37 5.34 2.51
N ASN A 45 -11.24 4.72 3.69
CA ASN A 45 -11.68 5.33 4.95
C ASN A 45 -10.63 6.26 5.57
N TYR A 46 -9.35 6.02 5.30
CA TYR A 46 -8.22 6.75 5.85
C TYR A 46 -7.33 7.32 4.75
N ALA A 47 -7.96 7.82 3.67
CA ALA A 47 -7.26 8.56 2.64
C ALA A 47 -6.65 9.83 3.23
N ASP A 48 -5.38 10.08 2.96
CA ASP A 48 -4.72 11.34 3.32
C ASP A 48 -5.43 12.49 2.58
N PRO A 49 -5.91 13.53 3.29
CA PRO A 49 -6.58 14.66 2.66
C PRO A 49 -5.72 15.30 1.56
N VAL A 50 -6.38 15.67 0.45
CA VAL A 50 -5.72 16.41 -0.63
C VAL A 50 -5.33 17.78 -0.12
N LEU A 51 -4.07 18.17 -0.35
CA LEU A 51 -3.55 19.49 0.02
C LEU A 51 -4.41 20.60 -0.62
N ASP A 52 -4.93 21.50 0.22
CA ASP A 52 -5.68 22.66 -0.24
C ASP A 52 -4.74 23.64 -0.96
N LYS A 53 -5.04 23.91 -2.25
CA LYS A 53 -4.23 24.79 -3.10
C LYS A 53 -4.20 26.23 -2.59
N THR A 54 -5.28 26.70 -1.98
CA THR A 54 -5.41 28.07 -1.45
C THR A 54 -4.61 28.23 -0.17
N GLU A 55 -4.65 27.23 0.72
CA GLU A 55 -3.85 27.22 1.94
C GLU A 55 -2.36 27.12 1.62
N PHE A 56 -1.99 26.26 0.68
CA PHE A 56 -0.61 26.16 0.19
C PHE A 56 -0.13 27.46 -0.48
N ALA A 57 -0.98 28.12 -1.28
CA ALA A 57 -0.63 29.41 -1.88
C ALA A 57 -0.42 30.48 -0.81
N ARG A 58 -1.27 30.50 0.23
CA ARG A 58 -1.16 31.43 1.36
C ARG A 58 0.13 31.19 2.15
N SER A 59 0.45 29.94 2.49
CA SER A 59 1.68 29.62 3.23
C SER A 59 2.93 29.97 2.42
N ARG A 60 2.90 29.74 1.10
CA ARG A 60 3.98 30.15 0.19
C ARG A 60 4.14 31.67 0.10
N GLN A 61 3.04 32.43 0.01
CA GLN A 61 3.09 33.89 0.02
C GLN A 61 3.66 34.42 1.33
N ALA A 62 3.24 33.86 2.47
CA ALA A 62 3.77 34.20 3.79
C ALA A 62 5.28 33.92 3.86
N ALA A 63 5.74 32.77 3.34
CA ALA A 63 7.17 32.46 3.27
C ALA A 63 7.94 33.46 2.40
N MET A 64 7.38 33.89 1.26
CA MET A 64 8.01 34.88 0.38
C MET A 64 8.13 36.28 1.00
N ALA A 65 7.25 36.63 1.94
CA ALA A 65 7.28 37.91 2.65
C ALA A 65 8.38 37.99 3.72
N LEU A 66 8.94 36.85 4.15
CA LEU A 66 10.07 36.80 5.09
C LEU A 66 11.39 37.20 4.40
N GLN A 67 12.42 37.48 5.20
CA GLN A 67 13.75 37.85 4.72
C GLN A 67 14.83 36.98 5.35
N GLY A 68 15.96 36.83 4.63
CA GLY A 68 17.11 36.05 5.07
C GLY A 68 16.78 34.58 5.34
N GLN A 69 17.45 33.99 6.34
CA GLN A 69 17.30 32.56 6.65
C GLN A 69 15.87 32.13 7.00
N ALA A 70 15.09 33.02 7.63
CA ALA A 70 13.69 32.73 7.98
C ALA A 70 12.83 32.43 6.73
N ARG A 71 13.14 33.06 5.58
CA ARG A 71 12.48 32.78 4.31
C ARG A 71 12.91 31.41 3.75
N GLU A 72 14.19 31.11 3.79
CA GLU A 72 14.75 29.86 3.28
C GLU A 72 14.16 28.66 4.05
N ASP A 73 14.15 28.72 5.37
CA ASP A 73 13.58 27.68 6.23
C ASP A 73 12.08 27.45 5.97
N ALA A 74 11.33 28.54 5.76
CA ALA A 74 9.91 28.48 5.45
C ALA A 74 9.65 27.85 4.07
N LEU A 75 10.46 28.19 3.08
CA LEU A 75 10.36 27.60 1.73
C LEU A 75 10.80 26.14 1.71
N ILE A 76 11.79 25.76 2.51
CA ILE A 76 12.26 24.38 2.64
C ILE A 76 11.11 23.46 3.11
N LYS A 77 10.31 23.92 4.08
CA LYS A 77 9.17 23.16 4.62
C LYS A 77 8.03 22.97 3.61
N LEU A 78 7.96 23.83 2.58
CA LEU A 78 6.94 23.78 1.54
C LEU A 78 7.40 23.03 0.28
N GLN A 79 8.60 22.44 0.29
CA GLN A 79 9.12 21.73 -0.87
C GLN A 79 8.31 20.47 -1.19
N PRO A 80 8.10 20.17 -2.48
CA PRO A 80 7.53 18.89 -2.89
C PRO A 80 8.36 17.72 -2.35
N ALA A 81 7.67 16.65 -1.92
CA ALA A 81 8.32 15.48 -1.31
C ALA A 81 9.43 14.86 -2.18
N HIS A 82 9.29 14.91 -3.51
CA HIS A 82 10.32 14.40 -4.43
C HIS A 82 11.61 15.25 -4.43
N GLN A 83 11.49 16.57 -4.23
CA GLN A 83 12.63 17.49 -4.14
C GLN A 83 13.27 17.45 -2.75
N ALA A 84 12.45 17.41 -1.70
CA ALA A 84 12.92 17.40 -0.32
C ALA A 84 13.77 16.16 0.04
N ARG A 85 13.49 15.01 -0.58
CA ARG A 85 14.23 13.77 -0.32
C ARG A 85 15.58 13.67 -1.03
N ASN A 86 15.86 14.57 -1.99
CA ASN A 86 17.08 14.50 -2.80
C ASN A 86 17.86 15.81 -2.72
N HIS A 87 19.03 15.79 -2.07
CA HIS A 87 19.90 16.96 -1.94
C HIS A 87 20.36 17.53 -3.29
N ALA A 88 20.48 16.69 -4.34
CA ALA A 88 20.85 17.15 -5.68
C ALA A 88 19.69 17.82 -6.45
N ALA A 89 18.44 17.61 -6.02
CA ALA A 89 17.25 18.15 -6.67
C ALA A 89 16.56 19.25 -5.84
N SER A 90 17.10 19.58 -4.66
CA SER A 90 16.60 20.67 -3.83
C SER A 90 16.98 22.02 -4.45
N PRO A 91 16.02 22.88 -4.83
CA PRO A 91 16.31 24.21 -5.38
C PRO A 91 16.74 25.23 -4.30
N VAL A 92 16.70 24.85 -3.02
CA VAL A 92 16.92 25.75 -1.86
C VAL A 92 18.03 25.24 -0.93
N VAL A 93 19.12 24.72 -1.49
CA VAL A 93 20.31 24.39 -0.69
C VAL A 93 20.84 25.68 -0.04
N PRO A 94 20.97 25.74 1.30
CA PRO A 94 21.63 26.87 1.95
C PRO A 94 23.04 27.01 1.35
N GLN A 95 23.33 28.15 0.73
CA GLN A 95 24.70 28.49 0.38
C GLN A 95 25.45 28.65 1.70
N GLU A 96 26.41 27.77 1.97
CA GLU A 96 27.29 27.95 3.13
C GLU A 96 27.86 29.37 3.06
N ARG A 97 27.69 30.12 4.16
CA ARG A 97 28.25 31.47 4.30
C ARG A 97 29.75 31.42 4.53
#